data_AF-A0AAU9AH71-F1
#
_entry.id   AF-A0AAU9AH71-F1
#
_cell.length_a   1.000
_cell.length_b   1.000
_cell.length_c   1.000
_cell.angle_alpha   90.00
_cell.angle_beta   90.00
_cell.angle_gamma   90.00
#
_symmetry.space_group_name_H-M   'P 1'
#
loop_
_entity.id
_entity.type
_entity.pdbx_description
1 polymer ?
#
loop_
_entity_poly.entity_id
_entity_poly.type
_entity_poly.pdbx_seq_one_letter_code
_entity_poly.pdbx_strand_id
1 'polypeptide(L)'
;MGFTIRDLDPAGGAGALDVNAWHWRPTLEIIHSLGFGDETRAILMHYSGVTVEFDRDEARAIARAIRERYLPRMGADTRLTADGGFTDEPDRVGFHRDDLSLNYSATRPWLEQFCEFCERCQGFAVN
;
A
#
# COMPACT_ATOMS: atom_id res chain seq x y z
N MET A 1 4.56 12.30 -7.46
CA MET A 1 3.11 12.38 -7.20
C MET A 1 2.88 11.64 -5.89
N GLY A 2 2.17 12.23 -4.94
CA GLY A 2 1.99 11.65 -3.62
C GLY A 2 0.72 12.17 -2.95
N PHE A 3 0.28 11.44 -1.93
CA PHE A 3 -0.91 11.72 -1.15
C PHE A 3 -0.70 11.22 0.29
N THR A 4 -1.68 11.42 1.17
CA THR A 4 -1.60 11.00 2.58
C THR A 4 -2.65 9.97 2.92
N ILE A 5 -2.25 8.91 3.62
CA ILE A 5 -3.19 8.05 4.35
C ILE A 5 -3.36 8.64 5.75
N ARG A 6 -4.60 8.78 6.21
CA ARG A 6 -4.90 9.44 7.49
C ARG A 6 -5.50 8.46 8.46
N ASP A 7 -5.08 8.55 9.73
CA ASP A 7 -5.77 7.90 10.84
C ASP A 7 -7.19 8.48 10.94
N LEU A 8 -8.18 7.62 11.14
CA LEU A 8 -9.57 8.04 11.37
C LEU A 8 -9.75 8.68 12.76
N ASP A 9 -8.84 8.41 13.70
CA ASP A 9 -8.79 9.08 15.00
C ASP A 9 -7.46 9.82 15.20
N PRO A 10 -7.43 11.16 15.07
CA PRO A 10 -6.24 11.97 15.33
C PRO A 10 -5.68 11.82 16.75
N ALA A 11 -6.50 11.43 17.72
CA ALA A 11 -6.07 11.18 19.10
C ALA A 11 -5.45 9.78 19.28
N GLY A 12 -5.65 8.87 18.33
CA GLY A 12 -5.13 7.50 18.32
C GLY A 12 -3.62 7.38 18.06
N GLY A 13 -3.00 8.47 17.58
CA GLY A 13 -1.55 8.63 17.56
C GLY A 13 -0.81 8.07 16.35
N ALA A 14 -1.49 7.55 15.30
CA ALA A 14 -0.82 7.22 14.04
C ALA A 14 -0.67 8.45 13.12
N GLY A 15 -1.59 9.42 13.22
CA GLY A 15 -1.50 10.69 12.50
C GLY A 15 -1.74 10.52 10.99
N ALA A 16 -0.72 10.79 10.17
CA ALA A 16 -0.79 10.63 8.73
C ALA A 16 0.50 9.97 8.20
N LEU A 17 0.34 9.20 7.13
CA LEU A 17 1.43 8.55 6.41
C LEU A 17 1.54 9.16 5.01
N ASP A 18 2.70 9.73 4.69
CA ASP A 18 3.01 10.21 3.35
C ASP A 18 3.25 9.05 2.39
N VAL A 19 2.58 9.09 1.24
CA VAL A 19 2.61 7.99 0.27
C VAL A 19 3.14 8.48 -1.07
N ASN A 20 4.14 7.77 -1.58
CA ASN A 20 4.49 7.85 -3.00
C ASN A 20 3.46 7.04 -3.81
N ALA A 21 2.76 7.69 -4.74
CA ALA A 21 1.72 7.03 -5.56
C ALA A 21 2.26 5.82 -6.35
N TRP A 22 3.55 5.80 -6.69
CA TRP A 22 4.21 4.67 -7.36
C TRP A 22 4.31 3.42 -6.48
N HIS A 23 4.37 3.59 -5.16
CA HIS A 23 4.37 2.48 -4.21
C HIS A 23 2.95 2.05 -3.84
N TRP A 24 1.97 2.93 -4.03
CA TRP A 24 0.62 2.67 -3.56
C TRP A 24 -0.12 1.63 -4.39
N ARG A 25 0.00 1.68 -5.72
CA ARG A 25 -0.74 0.75 -6.58
C ARG A 25 -0.42 -0.72 -6.28
N PRO A 26 0.85 -1.16 -6.16
CA PRO A 26 1.15 -2.51 -5.71
C PRO A 26 0.63 -2.81 -4.30
N THR A 27 0.60 -1.82 -3.40
CA THR A 27 0.00 -1.98 -2.05
C THR A 27 -1.51 -2.19 -2.11
N LEU A 28 -2.23 -1.57 -3.04
CA LEU A 28 -3.66 -1.82 -3.24
C LEU A 28 -3.93 -3.23 -3.75
N GLU A 29 -3.12 -3.70 -4.70
CA GLU A 29 -3.28 -5.05 -5.27
C GLU A 29 -3.05 -6.14 -4.22
N ILE A 30 -2.14 -5.94 -3.26
CA ILE A 30 -1.98 -6.87 -2.14
C ILE A 30 -3.17 -6.80 -1.18
N ILE A 31 -3.67 -5.62 -0.85
CA ILE A 31 -4.85 -5.47 0.02
C ILE A 31 -6.04 -6.21 -0.60
N HIS A 32 -6.28 -6.00 -1.90
CA HIS A 32 -7.34 -6.66 -2.64
C HIS A 32 -7.14 -8.18 -2.74
N SER A 33 -5.95 -8.65 -3.13
CA SER A 33 -5.66 -10.10 -3.24
C SER A 33 -5.69 -10.85 -1.90
N LEU A 34 -5.50 -10.13 -0.78
CA LEU A 34 -5.70 -10.64 0.57
C LEU A 34 -7.17 -10.71 0.99
N GLY A 35 -8.09 -10.18 0.16
CA GLY A 35 -9.53 -10.18 0.40
C GLY A 35 -10.04 -8.99 1.20
N PHE A 36 -9.26 -7.91 1.31
CA PHE A 36 -9.68 -6.68 1.98
C PHE A 36 -10.23 -5.67 0.97
N GLY A 37 -11.35 -5.04 1.35
CA GLY A 37 -12.13 -4.19 0.46
C GLY A 37 -13.00 -5.02 -0.49
N ASP A 38 -14.30 -4.76 -0.46
CA ASP A 38 -15.21 -5.33 -1.47
C ASP A 38 -14.84 -4.84 -2.89
N GLU A 39 -15.45 -5.44 -3.92
CA GLU A 39 -15.20 -5.08 -5.31
C GLU A 39 -15.42 -3.58 -5.59
N THR A 40 -16.37 -2.95 -4.88
CA THR A 40 -16.61 -1.51 -5.01
C THR A 40 -15.45 -0.71 -4.44
N ARG A 41 -14.97 -1.03 -3.23
CA ARG A 41 -13.80 -0.39 -2.63
C ARG A 41 -12.55 -0.61 -3.49
N ALA A 42 -12.35 -1.82 -4.03
CA ALA A 42 -11.24 -2.11 -4.93
C ALA A 42 -11.22 -1.20 -6.16
N ILE A 43 -12.39 -0.99 -6.77
CA ILE A 43 -12.55 -0.04 -7.89
C ILE A 43 -12.26 1.39 -7.42
N LEU A 44 -12.86 1.83 -6.32
CA LEU A 44 -12.74 3.20 -5.82
C LEU A 44 -11.31 3.57 -5.42
N MET A 45 -10.54 2.63 -4.88
CA MET A 45 -9.13 2.83 -4.52
C MET A 45 -8.23 3.17 -5.71
N HIS A 46 -8.67 2.92 -6.95
CA HIS A 46 -7.94 3.28 -8.17
C HIS A 46 -8.20 4.71 -8.65
N TYR A 47 -9.21 5.41 -8.11
CA TYR A 47 -9.58 6.75 -8.53
C TYR A 47 -9.10 7.80 -7.53
N SER A 48 -8.43 8.84 -8.04
CA SER A 48 -8.05 10.00 -7.22
C SER A 48 -9.28 10.79 -6.77
N GLY A 49 -9.26 11.28 -5.53
CA GLY A 49 -10.34 12.13 -4.98
C GLY A 49 -11.54 11.35 -4.46
N VAL A 50 -11.45 10.03 -4.38
CA VAL A 50 -12.41 9.19 -3.65
C VAL A 50 -11.79 8.76 -2.33
N THR A 51 -12.52 8.98 -1.23
CA THR A 51 -12.09 8.48 0.07
C THR A 51 -12.55 7.03 0.25
N VAL A 52 -11.59 6.13 0.51
CA VAL A 52 -11.87 4.76 0.94
C VAL A 52 -11.38 4.58 2.37
N GLU A 53 -12.24 4.05 3.24
CA GLU A 53 -11.95 3.85 4.66
C GLU A 53 -11.86 2.37 4.99
N PHE A 54 -10.93 2.06 5.89
CA PHE A 54 -10.75 0.77 6.53
C PHE A 54 -10.84 0.95 8.03
N ASP A 55 -11.61 0.10 8.71
CA ASP A 55 -11.69 0.17 10.17
C ASP A 55 -10.39 -0.33 10.83
N ARG A 56 -10.33 -0.21 12.16
CA ARG A 56 -9.17 -0.62 12.96
C ARG A 56 -8.82 -2.10 12.81
N ASP A 57 -9.82 -2.97 12.78
CA ASP A 57 -9.61 -4.42 12.72
C ASP A 57 -9.18 -4.83 11.31
N GLU A 58 -9.76 -4.23 10.27
CA GLU A 58 -9.32 -4.34 8.89
C GLU A 58 -7.85 -3.89 8.74
N ALA A 59 -7.49 -2.72 9.27
CA ALA A 59 -6.12 -2.20 9.20
C ALA A 59 -5.11 -3.16 9.83
N ARG A 60 -5.42 -3.69 11.01
CA ARG A 60 -4.56 -4.67 11.70
C ARG A 60 -4.47 -5.99 10.95
N ALA A 61 -5.58 -6.46 10.39
CA ALA A 61 -5.61 -7.67 9.60
C ALA A 61 -4.78 -7.54 8.32
N ILE A 62 -4.83 -6.38 7.65
CA ILE A 62 -3.98 -6.02 6.50
C ILE A 62 -2.50 -6.09 6.91
N ALA A 63 -2.11 -5.37 7.97
CA ALA A 63 -0.71 -5.35 8.43
C ALA A 63 -0.20 -6.76 8.74
N ARG A 64 -0.98 -7.53 9.50
CA ARG A 64 -0.65 -8.92 9.83
C ARG A 64 -0.45 -9.77 8.58
N ALA A 65 -1.40 -9.72 7.64
CA ALA A 65 -1.33 -10.52 6.43
C ALA A 65 -0.12 -10.16 5.54
N ILE A 66 0.21 -8.87 5.41
CA ILE A 66 1.41 -8.40 4.69
C ILE A 66 2.68 -8.91 5.37
N ARG A 67 2.77 -8.78 6.70
CA ARG A 67 3.93 -9.25 7.48
C ARG A 67 4.12 -10.76 7.41
N GLU A 68 3.03 -11.53 7.38
CA GLU A 68 3.10 -13.00 7.35
C GLU A 68 3.36 -13.55 5.93
N ARG A 69 2.83 -12.91 4.87
CA ARG A 69 2.82 -13.48 3.51
C ARG A 69 3.74 -12.80 2.51
N TYR A 70 4.04 -11.52 2.67
CA TYR A 70 4.79 -10.73 1.68
C TYR A 70 6.19 -10.37 2.18
N LEU A 71 6.32 -9.72 3.35
CA LEU A 71 7.63 -9.30 3.87
C LEU A 71 8.68 -10.42 3.99
N PRO A 72 8.34 -11.68 4.37
CA PRO A 72 9.32 -12.76 4.46
C PRO A 72 9.94 -13.15 3.11
N ARG A 73 9.28 -12.78 2.00
CA ARG A 73 9.72 -13.07 0.63
C ARG A 73 10.54 -11.93 0.03
N MET A 74 10.69 -10.81 0.74
CA MET A 74 11.38 -9.62 0.25
C MET A 74 12.74 -9.48 0.91
N GLY A 75 13.81 -9.50 0.10
CA GLY A 75 15.14 -9.04 0.49
C GLY A 75 15.21 -7.53 0.67
N ALA A 76 16.41 -7.01 0.92
CA ALA A 76 16.65 -5.58 1.07
C ALA A 76 16.36 -4.81 -0.23
N ASP A 77 16.72 -5.40 -1.37
CA ASP A 77 16.58 -4.79 -2.70
C ASP A 77 15.35 -5.30 -3.48
N THR A 78 14.60 -6.24 -2.91
CA THR A 78 13.42 -6.80 -3.55
C THR A 78 12.27 -5.81 -3.55
N ARG A 79 11.59 -5.71 -4.69
CA ARG A 79 10.41 -4.87 -4.88
C ARG A 79 9.22 -5.71 -5.32
N LEU A 80 8.05 -5.36 -4.82
CA LEU A 80 6.78 -5.92 -5.25
C LEU A 80 6.27 -5.12 -6.46
N THR A 81 5.99 -5.79 -7.57
CA THR A 81 5.49 -5.17 -8.82
C THR A 81 3.97 -5.04 -8.81
N ALA A 82 3.43 -4.18 -9.68
CA ALA A 82 1.97 -3.93 -9.75
C ALA A 82 1.14 -5.15 -10.17
N ASP A 83 1.74 -6.18 -10.76
CA ASP A 83 1.10 -7.47 -11.06
C ASP A 83 1.14 -8.46 -9.88
N GLY A 84 1.64 -8.03 -8.71
CA GLY A 84 1.79 -8.86 -7.52
C GLY A 84 3.04 -9.76 -7.52
N GLY A 85 3.90 -9.63 -8.54
CA GLY A 85 5.19 -10.29 -8.62
C GLY A 85 6.27 -9.67 -7.71
N PHE A 86 7.44 -10.30 -7.67
CA PHE A 86 8.62 -9.79 -6.98
C PHE A 86 9.76 -9.65 -7.98
N THR A 87 10.55 -8.59 -7.85
CA THR A 87 11.72 -8.35 -8.68
C THR A 87 12.88 -7.81 -7.86
N ASP A 88 14.09 -8.28 -8.17
CA ASP A 88 15.35 -7.74 -7.67
C ASP A 88 16.04 -6.87 -8.73
N GLU A 89 15.39 -6.65 -9.88
CA GLU A 89 15.93 -5.72 -10.87
C GLU A 89 16.05 -4.32 -10.26
N PRO A 90 17.18 -3.62 -10.44
CA PRO A 90 17.32 -2.25 -10.00
C PRO A 90 16.20 -1.38 -10.58
N ASP A 91 15.77 -0.38 -9.81
CA ASP A 91 14.85 0.61 -10.34
C ASP A 91 15.53 1.36 -11.48
N ARG A 92 15.15 1.04 -12.72
CA ARG A 92 15.73 1.71 -13.87
C ARG A 92 15.25 3.14 -13.85
N VAL A 93 16.19 4.06 -13.74
CA VAL A 93 15.90 5.50 -13.74
C VAL A 93 15.36 5.87 -15.13
N GLY A 94 14.04 5.92 -15.26
CA GLY A 94 13.35 6.23 -16.50
C GLY A 94 11.84 6.16 -16.34
N PHE A 95 11.13 7.13 -16.91
CA PHE A 95 9.67 7.10 -16.93
C PHE A 95 9.19 6.24 -18.11
N HIS A 96 8.62 5.07 -17.80
CA HIS A 96 8.05 4.15 -18.79
C HIS A 96 6.70 4.70 -19.28
N ARG A 97 6.72 5.49 -20.36
CA ARG A 97 5.52 6.11 -20.94
C ARG A 97 4.59 5.11 -21.61
N ASP A 98 5.16 4.14 -22.31
CA ASP A 98 4.41 3.18 -23.12
C ASP A 98 3.80 2.07 -22.26
N ASP A 99 4.37 1.83 -21.08
CA ASP A 99 3.83 0.93 -20.08
C ASP A 99 3.96 1.55 -18.69
N LEU A 100 2.88 2.18 -18.24
CA LEU A 100 2.85 2.85 -16.95
C LEU A 100 3.04 1.87 -15.78
N SER A 101 2.69 0.58 -15.94
CA SER A 101 2.77 -0.44 -14.89
C SER A 101 4.19 -0.64 -14.38
N LEU A 102 5.19 -0.47 -15.25
CA LEU A 102 6.61 -0.61 -14.95
C LEU A 102 7.15 0.48 -14.02
N ASN A 103 6.43 1.59 -13.86
CA ASN A 103 6.81 2.65 -12.92
C ASN A 103 6.34 2.36 -11.48
N TYR A 104 5.50 1.32 -11.28
CA TYR A 104 4.92 1.01 -9.97
C TYR A 104 5.65 -0.16 -9.32
N SER A 105 6.21 0.10 -8.14
CA SER A 105 6.76 -0.96 -7.30
C SER A 105 6.70 -0.56 -5.82
N ALA A 106 6.40 -1.50 -4.93
CA ALA A 106 6.45 -1.28 -3.49
C ALA A 106 7.73 -1.89 -2.93
N THR A 107 8.48 -1.10 -2.18
CA THR A 107 9.71 -1.55 -1.53
C THR A 107 9.41 -2.19 -0.17
N ARG A 108 10.33 -3.01 0.32
CA ARG A 108 10.23 -3.58 1.67
C ARG A 108 10.12 -2.49 2.76
N PRO A 109 10.97 -1.44 2.80
CA PRO A 109 10.84 -0.38 3.80
C PRO A 109 9.49 0.34 3.76
N TRP A 110 8.94 0.55 2.56
CA TRP A 110 7.62 1.13 2.40
C TRP A 110 6.53 0.25 3.02
N LEU A 111 6.53 -1.06 2.72
CA LEU A 111 5.53 -1.98 3.28
C LEU A 111 5.68 -2.13 4.79
N GLU A 112 6.90 -2.10 5.33
CA GLU A 112 7.15 -2.08 6.78
C GLU A 112 6.53 -0.82 7.42
N GLN A 113 6.78 0.37 6.86
CA GLN A 113 6.22 1.63 7.33
C GLN A 113 4.68 1.63 7.27
N PHE A 114 4.11 1.09 6.19
CA PHE A 114 2.66 0.96 6.05
C PHE A 114 2.07 0.01 7.11
N CYS A 115 2.71 -1.13 7.36
CA CYS A 115 2.26 -2.05 8.41
C CYS A 115 2.31 -1.41 9.80
N GLU A 116 3.38 -0.68 10.13
CA GLU A 116 3.49 0.03 11.41
C GLU A 116 2.40 1.09 11.59
N PHE A 117 2.04 1.80 10.51
CA PHE A 117 0.93 2.74 10.52
C PHE A 117 -0.39 2.02 10.80
N CYS A 118 -0.69 0.94 10.07
CA CYS A 118 -1.90 0.15 10.23
C CYS A 118 -2.04 -0.50 11.62
N GLU A 119 -0.93 -0.84 12.29
CA GLU A 119 -0.94 -1.39 13.64
C GLU A 119 -1.32 -0.36 14.71
N ARG A 120 -1.04 0.92 14.43
CA ARG A 120 -1.22 2.04 15.38
C ARG A 120 -2.52 2.80 15.17
N CYS A 121 -3.03 2.89 13.94
CA CYS A 121 -4.21 3.69 13.64
C CYS A 121 -5.49 3.10 14.26
N GLN A 122 -6.54 3.92 14.37
CA GLN A 122 -7.89 3.47 14.74
C GLN A 122 -8.74 3.17 13.49
N GLY A 123 -8.09 2.77 12.41
CA GLY A 123 -8.63 2.75 11.06
C GLY A 123 -7.99 3.85 10.21
N PHE A 124 -8.10 3.74 8.89
CA PHE A 124 -7.47 4.70 8.00
C PHE A 124 -8.33 5.06 6.78
N ALA A 125 -8.14 6.29 6.31
CA ALA A 125 -8.71 6.82 5.09
C ALA A 125 -7.62 7.05 4.04
N VAL A 126 -7.90 6.65 2.81
CA VAL A 126 -7.08 6.89 1.62
C VAL A 126 -7.81 7.91 0.75
N ASN A 127 -7.17 9.01 0.36
CA ASN A 127 -7.73 10.09 -0.47
C ASN A 127 -6.76 10.53 -1.58
#